data_AF-A0A538J9H0-F1
#
_entry.id   AF-A0A538J9H0-F1
#
_cell.length_a   1.000
_cell.length_b   1.000
_cell.length_c   1.000
_cell.angle_alpha   90.00
_cell.angle_beta   90.00
_cell.angle_gamma   90.00
#
_symmetry.space_group_name_H-M   'P 1'
#
loop_
_entity.id
_entity.type
_entity.pdbx_description
1 polymer ?
#
loop_
_entity_poly.entity_id
_entity_poly.type
_entity_poly.pdbx_seq_one_letter_code
_entity_poly.pdbx_strand_id
1 'polypeptide(L)'
;MALPVRIGVVRGLLKEVSTTAKDTRPIGVGGVLADVLRRELIRGGSADAVRVGPPEGAAVYVHVVGGDGDEEALKRAHRARVPIVAVAEGGGPVPYVLATDVVPLQPGRGFPIDAIARAIARKLGEEGTALAARLPVLRGPLCEQLIASFARKNAIVAAAVWIPGADLPVLTLNQVRLVLRIAAAHGEEIDRERLPEIVAALGAGVGLRALARELLDLVPVAGWAVKGAVAYAGTRALGEAAVQWFGARHPAGDAGPTPRPGATSPAAP
;
A
#
# COMPACT_ATOMS: atom_id res chain seq x y z
N MET A 1 3.21 -20.74 -18.04
CA MET A 1 2.13 -21.43 -17.29
C MET A 1 0.96 -20.46 -17.18
N ALA A 2 -0.23 -20.82 -17.65
CA ALA A 2 -1.39 -19.92 -17.63
C ALA A 2 -1.94 -19.80 -16.19
N LEU A 3 -2.25 -18.59 -15.73
CA LEU A 3 -2.94 -18.38 -14.45
C LEU A 3 -4.32 -19.06 -14.52
N PRO A 4 -4.79 -19.75 -13.46
CA PRO A 4 -6.11 -20.36 -13.40
C PRO A 4 -7.22 -19.30 -13.20
N VAL A 5 -7.14 -18.19 -13.94
CA VAL A 5 -8.02 -17.02 -13.82
C VAL A 5 -8.40 -16.57 -15.22
N ARG A 6 -9.68 -16.26 -15.44
CA ARG A 6 -10.17 -15.78 -16.73
C ARG A 6 -9.45 -14.51 -17.15
N ILE A 7 -9.07 -14.45 -18.42
CA ILE A 7 -8.20 -13.39 -18.93
C ILE A 7 -8.81 -11.98 -18.85
N GLY A 8 -10.14 -11.89 -18.91
CA GLY A 8 -10.88 -10.64 -18.72
C GLY A 8 -10.78 -10.11 -17.29
N VAL A 9 -10.74 -10.99 -16.29
CA VAL A 9 -10.60 -10.62 -14.87
C VAL A 9 -9.20 -10.04 -14.62
N VAL A 10 -8.16 -10.67 -15.18
CA VAL A 10 -6.78 -10.16 -15.08
C VAL A 10 -6.64 -8.78 -15.75
N ARG A 11 -7.23 -8.59 -16.94
CA ARG A 11 -7.24 -7.27 -17.61
C ARG A 11 -7.98 -6.22 -16.79
N GLY A 12 -9.13 -6.57 -16.20
CA GLY A 12 -9.89 -5.67 -15.33
C GLY A 12 -9.07 -5.23 -14.12
N LEU A 13 -8.37 -6.17 -13.48
CA LEU A 13 -7.49 -5.91 -12.35
C LEU A 13 -6.31 -5.01 -12.74
N LEU A 14 -5.64 -5.27 -13.86
CA LEU A 14 -4.55 -4.42 -14.36
C LEU A 14 -5.01 -2.98 -14.61
N LYS A 15 -6.19 -2.83 -15.22
CA LYS A 15 -6.81 -1.51 -15.46
C LYS A 15 -7.15 -0.80 -14.15
N GLU A 16 -7.69 -1.53 -13.17
CA GLU A 16 -8.00 -0.98 -11.85
C GLU A 16 -6.73 -0.49 -11.15
N VAL A 17 -5.69 -1.31 -11.08
CA VAL A 17 -4.41 -0.93 -10.43
C VAL A 17 -3.76 0.25 -11.15
N SER A 18 -3.74 0.26 -12.49
CA SER A 18 -3.24 1.41 -13.26
C SER A 18 -4.05 2.68 -13.00
N THR A 19 -5.37 2.56 -12.83
CA THR A 19 -6.22 3.72 -12.49
C THR A 19 -5.87 4.27 -11.11
N THR A 20 -5.69 3.41 -10.09
CA THR A 20 -5.24 3.86 -8.77
C THR A 20 -3.82 4.43 -8.80
N ALA A 21 -2.90 3.84 -9.59
CA ALA A 21 -1.53 4.31 -9.71
C ALA A 21 -1.45 5.73 -10.33
N LYS A 22 -2.47 6.12 -11.10
CA LYS A 22 -2.61 7.46 -11.68
C LYS A 22 -3.27 8.48 -10.75
N ASP A 23 -3.65 8.10 -9.53
CA ASP A 23 -4.19 9.04 -8.55
C ASP A 23 -3.10 10.04 -8.12
N THR A 24 -3.29 11.31 -8.47
CA THR A 24 -2.33 12.38 -8.19
C THR A 24 -2.63 13.13 -6.90
N ARG A 25 -3.74 12.81 -6.21
CA ARG A 25 -4.17 13.52 -4.99
C ARG A 25 -3.06 13.49 -3.93
N PRO A 26 -2.69 14.64 -3.34
CA PRO A 26 -1.63 14.71 -2.34
C PRO A 26 -2.12 14.29 -0.95
N ILE A 27 -1.18 14.09 -0.03
CA ILE A 27 -1.44 14.20 1.40
C ILE A 27 -1.69 15.68 1.71
N GLY A 28 -2.86 16.01 2.25
CA GLY A 28 -3.13 17.33 2.80
C GLY A 28 -2.56 17.42 4.21
N VAL A 29 -1.89 18.52 4.55
CA VAL A 29 -1.35 18.76 5.90
C VAL A 29 -1.87 20.07 6.45
N GLY A 30 -2.31 20.09 7.70
CA GLY A 30 -2.66 21.32 8.39
C GLY A 30 -2.51 21.22 9.91
N GLY A 31 -2.95 22.27 10.60
CA GLY A 31 -2.71 22.44 12.03
C GLY A 31 -1.34 23.04 12.30
N VAL A 32 -0.89 22.96 13.55
CA VAL A 32 0.38 23.57 13.97
C VAL A 32 1.58 22.88 13.32
N LEU A 33 2.61 23.65 12.96
CA LEU A 33 3.84 23.12 12.35
C LEU A 33 3.61 22.31 11.04
N ALA A 34 2.52 22.57 10.31
CA ALA A 34 2.18 21.87 9.06
C ALA A 34 3.33 21.89 8.02
N ASP A 35 4.03 23.03 7.89
CA ASP A 35 5.18 23.15 7.00
C ASP A 35 6.38 22.28 7.43
N VAL A 36 6.58 22.11 8.74
CA VAL A 36 7.63 21.24 9.28
C VAL A 36 7.30 19.79 8.95
N LEU A 37 6.07 19.36 9.23
CA LEU A 37 5.62 18.00 8.92
C LEU A 37 5.68 17.71 7.41
N ARG A 38 5.30 18.68 6.56
CA ARG A 38 5.45 18.56 5.11
C ARG A 38 6.89 18.27 4.72
N ARG A 39 7.87 19.03 5.25
CA ARG A 39 9.29 18.84 4.94
C ARG A 39 9.80 17.45 5.33
N GLU A 40 9.34 16.94 6.46
CA GLU A 40 9.69 15.58 6.90
C GLU A 40 9.09 14.51 5.99
N LEU A 41 7.81 14.64 5.61
CA LEU A 41 7.13 13.65 4.77
C LEU A 41 7.67 13.59 3.33
N ILE A 42 8.07 14.72 2.75
CA ILE A 42 8.62 14.77 1.38
C ILE A 42 10.10 14.38 1.30
N ARG A 43 10.76 14.04 2.41
CA ARG A 43 12.19 13.73 2.40
C ARG A 43 12.48 12.56 1.45
N GLY A 44 13.29 12.83 0.42
CA GLY A 44 13.63 11.85 -0.63
C GLY A 44 12.49 11.53 -1.60
N GLY A 45 11.36 12.24 -1.51
CA GLY A 45 10.19 12.05 -2.36
C GLY A 45 9.78 13.31 -3.13
N SER A 46 8.61 13.24 -3.74
CA SER A 46 8.09 14.31 -4.58
C SER A 46 7.41 15.43 -3.77
N ALA A 47 7.79 16.68 -4.03
CA ALA A 47 7.31 17.85 -3.29
C ALA A 47 5.82 18.15 -3.48
N ASP A 48 5.23 17.67 -4.58
CA ASP A 48 3.82 17.81 -4.94
C ASP A 48 2.93 16.71 -4.32
N ALA A 49 3.52 15.69 -3.69
CA ALA A 49 2.78 14.61 -3.02
C ALA A 49 2.26 15.03 -1.64
N VAL A 50 2.70 16.18 -1.12
CA VAL A 50 2.26 16.73 0.17
C VAL A 50 1.95 18.22 0.03
N ARG A 51 0.72 18.60 0.33
CA ARG A 51 0.19 19.97 0.22
C ARG A 51 -0.21 20.49 1.59
N VAL A 52 0.36 21.62 2.00
CA VAL A 52 -0.13 22.35 3.18
C VAL A 52 -1.39 23.13 2.82
N GLY A 53 -2.37 23.13 3.70
CA GLY A 53 -3.58 23.93 3.56
C GLY A 53 -4.86 23.14 3.82
N PRO A 54 -5.97 23.49 3.15
CA PRO A 54 -7.28 22.94 3.49
C PRO A 54 -7.41 21.49 2.95
N PRO A 55 -8.28 20.65 3.52
CA PRO A 55 -8.29 19.19 3.27
C PRO A 55 -8.79 18.79 1.88
N GLU A 56 -9.51 19.65 1.17
CA GLU A 56 -10.22 19.31 -0.06
C GLU A 56 -9.26 18.86 -1.17
N GLY A 57 -9.64 17.80 -1.89
CA GLY A 57 -8.82 17.22 -2.96
C GLY A 57 -7.60 16.43 -2.48
N ALA A 58 -7.39 16.28 -1.17
CA ALA A 58 -6.38 15.38 -0.63
C ALA A 58 -6.85 13.92 -0.66
N ALA A 59 -5.91 12.98 -0.78
CA ALA A 59 -6.18 11.55 -0.59
C ALA A 59 -6.39 11.22 0.90
N VAL A 60 -5.66 11.91 1.78
CA VAL A 60 -5.75 11.85 3.24
C VAL A 60 -5.35 13.20 3.80
N TYR A 61 -5.96 13.62 4.89
CA TYR A 61 -5.64 14.83 5.63
C TYR A 61 -4.94 14.49 6.94
N VAL A 62 -3.69 14.92 7.09
CA VAL A 62 -2.91 14.80 8.31
C VAL A 62 -2.97 16.13 9.06
N HIS A 63 -3.55 16.12 10.24
CA HIS A 63 -3.77 17.35 11.01
C HIS A 63 -3.03 17.31 12.34
N VAL A 64 -2.16 18.29 12.58
CA VAL A 64 -1.42 18.41 13.84
C VAL A 64 -2.21 19.30 14.80
N VAL A 65 -2.77 18.68 15.84
CA VAL A 65 -3.60 19.33 16.86
C VAL A 65 -2.72 20.16 17.79
N GLY A 66 -3.18 21.35 18.13
CA GLY A 66 -2.51 22.28 19.05
C GLY A 66 -2.78 23.76 18.77
N GLY A 67 -3.73 24.09 17.89
CA GLY A 67 -4.02 25.46 17.47
C GLY A 67 -5.49 25.83 17.55
N ASP A 68 -5.76 27.13 17.44
CA ASP A 68 -7.13 27.62 17.29
C ASP A 68 -7.70 27.18 15.92
N GLY A 69 -8.93 26.65 15.92
CA GLY A 69 -9.62 26.25 14.70
C GLY A 69 -9.38 24.80 14.23
N ASP A 70 -8.69 23.98 15.02
CA ASP A 70 -8.47 22.55 14.73
C ASP A 70 -9.79 21.81 14.47
N GLU A 71 -10.81 22.04 15.29
CA GLU A 71 -12.12 21.40 15.14
C GLU A 71 -12.78 21.74 13.80
N GLU A 72 -12.72 23.00 13.36
CA GLU A 72 -13.33 23.40 12.07
C GLU A 72 -12.53 22.86 10.87
N ALA A 73 -11.20 22.73 10.98
CA ALA A 73 -10.39 22.06 9.96
C ALA A 73 -10.74 20.57 9.84
N LEU A 74 -10.86 19.87 10.97
CA LEU A 74 -11.25 18.46 11.03
C LEU A 74 -12.67 18.23 10.52
N LYS A 75 -13.59 19.13 10.87
CA LYS A 75 -14.98 19.13 10.38
C LYS A 75 -15.06 19.34 8.87
N ARG A 76 -14.24 20.24 8.30
CA ARG A 76 -14.14 20.41 6.84
C ARG A 76 -13.66 19.14 6.16
N ALA A 77 -12.62 18.49 6.70
CA ALA A 77 -12.12 17.22 6.16
C ALA A 77 -13.19 16.13 6.21
N HIS A 78 -13.90 16.02 7.33
CA HIS A 78 -15.01 15.09 7.51
C HIS A 78 -16.14 15.34 6.50
N ARG A 79 -16.56 16.60 6.33
CA ARG A 79 -17.59 17.00 5.34
C ARG A 79 -17.16 16.73 3.90
N ALA A 80 -15.89 16.95 3.59
CA ALA A 80 -15.30 16.65 2.29
C ALA A 80 -15.06 15.15 2.06
N ARG A 81 -15.36 14.29 3.06
CA ARG A 81 -15.10 12.84 3.07
C ARG A 81 -13.63 12.49 2.82
N VAL A 82 -12.74 13.38 3.26
CA VAL A 82 -11.30 13.15 3.22
C VAL A 82 -10.92 12.35 4.46
N PRO A 83 -10.28 11.18 4.32
CA PRO A 83 -9.80 10.41 5.46
C PRO A 83 -8.86 11.25 6.33
N ILE A 84 -9.00 11.17 7.65
CA ILE A 84 -8.24 12.00 8.60
C ILE A 84 -7.27 11.12 9.40
N VAL A 85 -6.04 11.62 9.57
CA VAL A 85 -5.07 11.16 10.56
C VAL A 85 -4.72 12.37 11.45
N ALA A 86 -4.98 12.28 12.74
CA ALA A 86 -4.61 13.34 13.68
C ALA A 86 -3.25 13.04 14.29
N VAL A 87 -2.46 14.09 14.53
CA VAL A 87 -1.23 14.06 15.31
C VAL A 87 -1.46 14.96 16.51
N ALA A 88 -1.53 14.41 17.71
CA ALA A 88 -1.96 15.15 18.89
C ALA A 88 -1.08 14.83 20.10
N GLU A 89 -0.87 15.81 20.97
CA GLU A 89 -0.25 15.58 22.27
C GLU A 89 -1.23 14.85 23.20
N GLY A 90 -0.74 13.82 23.90
CA GLY A 90 -1.55 13.03 24.82
C GLY A 90 -2.48 12.00 24.12
N GLY A 91 -3.36 11.38 24.92
CA GLY A 91 -4.29 10.32 24.48
C GLY A 91 -5.76 10.73 24.46
N GLY A 92 -6.05 12.04 24.46
CA GLY A 92 -7.41 12.55 24.46
C GLY A 92 -8.16 12.28 23.15
N PRO A 93 -9.50 12.24 23.18
CA PRO A 93 -10.29 12.11 21.96
C PRO A 93 -10.10 13.34 21.07
N VAL A 94 -9.94 13.11 19.76
CA VAL A 94 -9.88 14.16 18.74
C VAL A 94 -11.20 14.18 17.96
N PRO A 95 -11.91 15.33 17.88
CA PRO A 95 -13.19 15.40 17.16
C PRO A 95 -13.09 14.89 15.72
N TYR A 96 -14.10 14.13 15.28
CA TYR A 96 -14.20 13.56 13.92
C TYR A 96 -13.13 12.52 13.53
N VAL A 97 -12.22 12.16 14.45
CA VAL A 97 -11.13 11.21 14.20
C VAL A 97 -11.27 9.98 15.10
N LEU A 98 -11.11 8.79 14.52
CA LEU A 98 -11.11 7.54 15.30
C LEU A 98 -9.83 7.44 16.12
N ALA A 99 -9.90 6.85 17.31
CA ALA A 99 -8.73 6.67 18.17
C ALA A 99 -7.57 5.91 17.47
N THR A 100 -7.88 5.01 16.54
CA THR A 100 -6.88 4.26 15.73
C THR A 100 -6.12 5.12 14.71
N ASP A 101 -6.65 6.32 14.43
CA ASP A 101 -6.13 7.29 13.47
C ASP A 101 -5.52 8.52 14.18
N VAL A 102 -5.44 8.49 15.52
CA VAL A 102 -4.70 9.47 16.31
C VAL A 102 -3.28 8.95 16.56
N VAL A 103 -2.29 9.71 16.14
CA VAL A 103 -0.87 9.43 16.35
C VAL A 103 -0.38 10.31 17.51
N PRO A 104 0.13 9.70 18.61
CA PRO A 104 0.58 10.47 19.76
C PRO A 104 1.87 11.22 19.44
N LEU A 105 1.88 12.52 19.76
CA LEU A 105 3.06 13.38 19.74
C LEU A 105 3.68 13.42 21.13
N GLN A 106 5.01 13.28 21.20
CA GLN A 106 5.77 13.41 22.44
C GLN A 106 6.43 14.78 22.48
N PRO A 107 6.18 15.62 23.50
CA PRO A 107 6.84 16.91 23.65
C PRO A 107 8.37 16.78 23.65
N GLY A 108 9.04 17.71 22.98
CA GLY A 108 10.51 17.73 22.88
C GLY A 108 11.12 16.63 21.99
N ARG A 109 10.29 15.80 21.34
CA ARG A 109 10.70 14.90 20.26
C ARG A 109 10.20 15.46 18.92
N GLY A 110 10.93 15.18 17.84
CA GLY A 110 10.45 15.47 16.49
C GLY A 110 9.21 14.63 16.13
N PHE A 111 8.63 14.88 14.96
CA PHE A 111 7.44 14.13 14.53
C PHE A 111 7.72 12.62 14.46
N PRO A 112 6.77 11.77 14.92
CA PRO A 112 6.88 10.32 14.81
C PRO A 112 6.51 9.88 13.38
N ILE A 113 7.38 10.20 12.42
CA ILE A 113 7.11 10.05 10.98
C ILE A 113 6.71 8.62 10.61
N ASP A 114 7.36 7.60 11.17
CA ASP A 114 7.01 6.21 10.91
C ASP A 114 5.59 5.84 11.40
N ALA A 115 5.17 6.40 12.54
CA ALA A 115 3.84 6.16 13.08
C ALA A 115 2.76 6.86 12.24
N ILE A 116 3.04 8.09 11.78
CA ILE A 116 2.20 8.84 10.85
C ILE A 116 2.06 8.07 9.53
N ALA A 117 3.18 7.61 8.95
CA ALA A 117 3.17 6.83 7.71
C ALA A 117 2.39 5.52 7.86
N ARG A 118 2.54 4.81 8.98
CA ARG A 118 1.71 3.62 9.29
C ARG A 118 0.23 3.94 9.43
N ALA A 119 -0.13 5.08 10.03
CA ALA A 119 -1.53 5.50 10.15
C ALA A 119 -2.13 5.82 8.76
N ILE A 120 -1.39 6.57 7.93
CA ILE A 120 -1.77 6.85 6.54
C ILE A 120 -1.94 5.55 5.74
N ALA A 121 -0.96 4.64 5.82
CA ALA A 121 -1.00 3.36 5.15
C ALA A 121 -2.24 2.54 5.55
N ARG A 122 -2.56 2.48 6.85
CA ARG A 122 -3.77 1.81 7.34
C ARG A 122 -5.04 2.43 6.78
N LYS A 123 -5.11 3.76 6.74
CA LYS A 123 -6.28 4.51 6.32
C LYS A 123 -6.55 4.39 4.81
N LEU A 124 -5.50 4.42 4.00
CA LEU A 124 -5.60 4.39 2.53
C LEU A 124 -5.61 2.97 1.95
N GLY A 125 -4.86 2.04 2.55
CA GLY A 125 -4.74 0.67 2.04
C GLY A 125 -4.34 0.63 0.56
N GLU A 126 -5.15 -0.03 -0.26
CA GLU A 126 -4.91 -0.15 -1.71
C GLU A 126 -4.85 1.19 -2.45
N GLU A 127 -5.56 2.22 -1.98
CA GLU A 127 -5.60 3.55 -2.61
C GLU A 127 -4.29 4.34 -2.40
N GLY A 128 -3.47 3.94 -1.42
CA GLY A 128 -2.23 4.64 -1.10
C GLY A 128 -1.07 4.37 -2.07
N THR A 129 -1.22 3.47 -3.04
CA THR A 129 -0.09 2.99 -3.87
C THR A 129 0.57 4.11 -4.66
N ALA A 130 -0.20 5.05 -5.23
CA ALA A 130 0.36 6.19 -5.96
C ALA A 130 1.15 7.14 -5.04
N LEU A 131 0.70 7.34 -3.80
CA LEU A 131 1.44 8.11 -2.81
C LEU A 131 2.73 7.41 -2.38
N ALA A 132 2.70 6.09 -2.17
CA ALA A 132 3.90 5.31 -1.84
C ALA A 132 4.94 5.31 -2.97
N ALA A 133 4.51 5.36 -4.23
CA ALA A 133 5.41 5.52 -5.37
C ALA A 133 6.18 6.86 -5.28
N ARG A 134 5.51 7.93 -4.86
CA ARG A 134 6.04 9.30 -4.79
C ARG A 134 6.74 9.64 -3.47
N LEU A 135 6.47 8.88 -2.40
CA LEU A 135 6.94 9.14 -1.04
C LEU A 135 7.63 7.90 -0.46
N PRO A 136 8.98 7.86 -0.39
CA PRO A 136 9.71 6.71 0.14
C PRO A 136 9.31 6.35 1.58
N VAL A 137 9.02 7.36 2.40
CA VAL A 137 8.58 7.20 3.79
C VAL A 137 7.29 6.38 3.94
N LEU A 138 6.42 6.41 2.92
CA LEU A 138 5.14 5.69 2.94
C LEU A 138 5.26 4.28 2.35
N ARG A 139 6.27 4.01 1.53
CA ARG A 139 6.38 2.77 0.74
C ARG A 139 6.43 1.53 1.61
N GLY A 140 7.34 1.49 2.59
CA GLY A 140 7.45 0.36 3.53
C GLY A 140 6.14 0.15 4.32
N PRO A 141 5.65 1.16 5.06
CA PRO A 141 4.41 1.06 5.83
C PRO A 141 3.19 0.64 5.00
N LEU A 142 3.07 1.11 3.76
CA LEU A 142 1.99 0.73 2.86
C LEU A 142 2.09 -0.73 2.43
N CYS A 143 3.27 -1.17 2.00
CA CYS A 143 3.50 -2.56 1.62
C CYS A 143 3.21 -3.50 2.79
N GLU A 144 3.69 -3.20 4.00
CA GLU A 144 3.37 -3.99 5.20
C GLU A 144 1.86 -4.11 5.45
N GLN A 145 1.14 -2.99 5.32
CA GLN A 145 -0.32 -2.95 5.51
C GLN A 145 -1.05 -3.75 4.42
N LEU A 146 -0.63 -3.66 3.16
CA LEU A 146 -1.19 -4.43 2.06
C LEU A 146 -0.99 -5.93 2.32
N ILE A 147 0.24 -6.35 2.63
CA ILE A 147 0.54 -7.77 2.90
C ILE A 147 -0.30 -8.27 4.08
N ALA A 148 -0.38 -7.49 5.17
CA ALA A 148 -1.17 -7.87 6.34
C ALA A 148 -2.68 -7.97 6.03
N SER A 149 -3.22 -7.03 5.26
CA SER A 149 -4.64 -7.03 4.84
C SER A 149 -4.96 -8.22 3.95
N PHE A 150 -4.15 -8.46 2.91
CA PHE A 150 -4.35 -9.56 1.97
C PHE A 150 -4.14 -10.93 2.61
N ALA A 151 -3.14 -11.08 3.48
CA ALA A 151 -2.92 -12.32 4.21
C ALA A 151 -4.12 -12.65 5.10
N ARG A 152 -4.67 -11.67 5.84
CA ARG A 152 -5.90 -11.88 6.63
C ARG A 152 -7.10 -12.22 5.76
N LYS A 153 -7.34 -11.50 4.65
CA LYS A 153 -8.43 -11.79 3.71
C LYS A 153 -8.33 -13.21 3.16
N ASN A 154 -7.14 -13.62 2.71
CA ASN A 154 -6.91 -14.96 2.17
C ASN A 154 -7.03 -16.05 3.23
N ALA A 155 -6.61 -15.78 4.47
CA ALA A 155 -6.82 -16.70 5.59
C ALA A 155 -8.32 -16.94 5.85
N ILE A 156 -9.10 -15.87 5.90
CA ILE A 156 -10.55 -15.94 6.11
C ILE A 156 -11.21 -16.68 4.95
N VAL A 157 -10.89 -16.34 3.70
CA VAL A 157 -11.45 -17.02 2.52
C VAL A 157 -11.11 -18.51 2.53
N ALA A 158 -9.86 -18.89 2.81
CA ALA A 158 -9.44 -20.28 2.86
C ALA A 158 -10.03 -21.07 4.05
N ALA A 159 -10.34 -20.39 5.16
CA ALA A 159 -10.98 -21.00 6.32
C ALA A 159 -12.52 -21.12 6.17
N ALA A 160 -13.15 -20.19 5.45
CA ALA A 160 -14.61 -20.07 5.38
C ALA A 160 -15.27 -20.94 4.30
N VAL A 161 -14.54 -21.38 3.29
CA VAL A 161 -15.14 -22.10 2.16
C VAL A 161 -14.93 -23.61 2.28
N TRP A 162 -16.05 -24.33 2.37
CA TRP A 162 -16.12 -25.79 2.35
C TRP A 162 -16.22 -26.36 0.92
N ILE A 163 -16.41 -25.53 -0.11
CA ILE A 163 -16.71 -25.93 -1.49
C ILE A 163 -15.40 -26.24 -2.25
N PRO A 164 -15.13 -27.51 -2.60
CA PRO A 164 -13.94 -27.86 -3.36
C PRO A 164 -13.94 -27.19 -4.75
N GLY A 165 -12.88 -26.44 -5.07
CA GLY A 165 -12.63 -25.92 -6.42
C GLY A 165 -12.99 -24.45 -6.69
N ALA A 166 -13.78 -23.80 -5.84
CA ALA A 166 -14.11 -22.37 -5.97
C ALA A 166 -13.06 -21.42 -5.34
N ASP A 167 -12.18 -21.94 -4.47
CA ASP A 167 -11.28 -21.16 -3.62
C ASP A 167 -9.98 -20.74 -4.33
N LEU A 168 -9.51 -21.59 -5.24
CA LEU A 168 -8.22 -21.39 -5.91
C LEU A 168 -8.21 -20.13 -6.81
N PRO A 169 -9.28 -19.82 -7.58
CA PRO A 169 -9.28 -18.62 -8.41
C PRO A 169 -9.29 -17.32 -7.60
N VAL A 170 -10.02 -17.27 -6.49
CA VAL A 170 -10.15 -16.06 -5.65
C VAL A 170 -8.85 -15.78 -4.89
N LEU A 171 -8.27 -16.80 -4.26
CA LEU A 171 -6.99 -16.68 -3.54
C LEU A 171 -5.86 -16.27 -4.48
N THR A 172 -5.80 -16.89 -5.67
CA THR A 172 -4.81 -16.55 -6.70
C THR A 172 -5.01 -15.11 -7.18
N LEU A 173 -6.26 -14.67 -7.41
CA LEU A 173 -6.54 -13.30 -7.83
C LEU A 173 -6.11 -12.27 -6.77
N ASN A 174 -6.36 -12.55 -5.49
CA ASN A 174 -5.90 -11.69 -4.39
C ASN A 174 -4.37 -11.63 -4.32
N GLN A 175 -3.68 -12.75 -4.52
CA GLN A 175 -2.22 -12.79 -4.57
C GLN A 175 -1.65 -11.98 -5.75
N VAL A 176 -2.25 -12.11 -6.94
CA VAL A 176 -1.88 -11.31 -8.12
C VAL A 176 -2.12 -9.82 -7.85
N ARG A 177 -3.28 -9.47 -7.27
CA ARG A 177 -3.60 -8.09 -6.87
C ARG A 177 -2.58 -7.53 -5.88
N LEU A 178 -2.18 -8.31 -4.87
CA LEU A 178 -1.15 -7.90 -3.91
C LEU A 178 0.17 -7.57 -4.63
N VAL A 179 0.64 -8.45 -5.51
CA VAL A 179 1.89 -8.24 -6.27
C VAL A 179 1.80 -6.97 -7.13
N LEU A 180 0.68 -6.76 -7.84
CA LEU A 180 0.46 -5.57 -8.66
C LEU A 180 0.43 -4.28 -7.83
N ARG A 181 -0.18 -4.30 -6.64
CA ARG A 181 -0.23 -3.15 -5.73
C ARG A 181 1.14 -2.83 -5.15
N ILE A 182 1.94 -3.84 -4.82
CA ILE A 182 3.33 -3.65 -4.37
C ILE A 182 4.16 -3.06 -5.52
N ALA A 183 4.05 -3.58 -6.74
CA ALA A 183 4.72 -3.00 -7.90
C ALA A 183 4.36 -1.53 -8.10
N ALA A 184 3.06 -1.20 -8.05
CA ALA A 184 2.58 0.17 -8.14
C ALA A 184 3.12 1.07 -7.01
N ALA A 185 3.26 0.57 -5.77
CA ALA A 185 3.87 1.29 -4.66
C ALA A 185 5.39 1.56 -4.86
N HIS A 186 6.04 0.79 -5.72
CA HIS A 186 7.41 1.02 -6.18
C HIS A 186 7.48 1.81 -7.50
N GLY A 187 6.35 2.28 -8.04
CA GLY A 187 6.30 3.02 -9.31
C GLY A 187 6.48 2.15 -10.56
N GLU A 188 6.36 0.83 -10.43
CA GLU A 188 6.48 -0.12 -11.54
C GLU A 188 5.09 -0.40 -12.16
N GLU A 189 4.98 -0.16 -13.46
CA GLU A 189 3.84 -0.63 -14.25
C GLU A 189 4.12 -2.05 -14.77
N ILE A 190 3.22 -2.98 -14.45
CA ILE A 190 3.34 -4.37 -14.90
C ILE A 190 2.34 -4.61 -16.03
N ASP A 191 2.88 -4.94 -17.20
CA ASP A 191 2.07 -5.38 -18.33
C ASP A 191 1.62 -6.84 -18.19
N ARG A 192 0.58 -7.17 -18.94
CA ARG A 192 -0.04 -8.50 -18.92
C ARG A 192 0.91 -9.60 -19.37
N GLU A 193 1.87 -9.27 -20.22
CA GLU A 193 2.87 -10.16 -20.77
C GLU A 193 3.91 -10.54 -19.70
N ARG A 194 4.30 -9.58 -18.85
CA ARG A 194 5.29 -9.75 -17.78
C ARG A 194 4.71 -10.34 -16.50
N LEU A 195 3.42 -10.10 -16.25
CA LEU A 195 2.76 -10.53 -15.01
C LEU A 195 2.90 -12.03 -14.72
N PRO A 196 2.69 -12.96 -15.69
CA PRO A 196 2.85 -14.39 -15.44
C PRO A 196 4.28 -14.77 -15.07
N GLU A 197 5.28 -14.11 -15.67
CA GLU A 197 6.70 -14.36 -15.39
C GLU A 197 7.07 -13.93 -13.97
N ILE A 198 6.64 -12.74 -13.57
CA ILE A 198 6.88 -12.21 -12.22
C ILE A 198 6.20 -13.09 -11.19
N VAL A 199 4.92 -13.43 -11.38
CA VAL A 199 4.18 -14.29 -10.45
C VAL A 199 4.77 -15.69 -10.41
N ALA A 200 5.25 -16.23 -11.54
CA ALA A 200 5.92 -17.53 -11.56
C ALA A 200 7.28 -17.50 -10.83
N ALA A 201 8.08 -16.44 -11.00
CA ALA A 201 9.36 -16.28 -10.31
C ALA A 201 9.17 -16.15 -8.80
N LEU A 202 8.24 -15.30 -8.37
CA LEU A 202 7.88 -15.15 -6.96
C LEU A 202 7.27 -16.44 -6.40
N GLY A 203 6.38 -17.09 -7.14
CA GLY A 203 5.75 -18.35 -6.75
C GLY A 203 6.71 -19.55 -6.69
N ALA A 204 7.75 -19.56 -7.53
CA ALA A 204 8.81 -20.57 -7.49
C ALA A 204 9.70 -20.38 -6.24
N GLY A 205 10.03 -19.14 -5.88
CA GLY A 205 10.78 -18.82 -4.67
C GLY A 205 10.04 -19.10 -3.36
N VAL A 206 8.70 -19.05 -3.38
CA VAL A 206 7.85 -19.27 -2.19
C VAL A 206 7.50 -20.75 -1.96
N GLY A 207 7.77 -21.65 -2.92
CA GLY A 207 7.86 -23.10 -2.65
C GLY A 207 6.61 -23.82 -2.10
N LEU A 208 5.41 -23.25 -2.24
CA LEU A 208 4.17 -23.76 -1.60
C LEU A 208 3.70 -25.16 -2.06
N ARG A 209 4.29 -25.76 -3.10
CA ARG A 209 3.92 -27.11 -3.57
C ARG A 209 4.35 -28.23 -2.62
N ALA A 210 5.37 -28.00 -1.79
CA ALA A 210 5.83 -28.99 -0.81
C ALA A 210 4.93 -28.98 0.45
N LEU A 211 4.65 -27.81 1.00
CA LEU A 211 3.86 -27.64 2.24
C LEU A 211 2.38 -28.04 2.10
N ALA A 212 1.80 -27.85 0.91
CA ALA A 212 0.38 -28.16 0.68
C ALA A 212 0.08 -29.67 0.56
N ARG A 213 1.03 -30.50 0.09
CA ARG A 213 0.82 -31.96 0.02
C ARG A 213 0.97 -32.64 1.39
N GLU A 214 1.88 -32.14 2.23
CA GLU A 214 2.18 -32.71 3.55
C GLU A 214 1.09 -32.43 4.61
N LEU A 215 0.35 -31.33 4.48
CA LEU A 215 -0.67 -30.91 5.44
C LEU A 215 -2.09 -31.44 5.16
N LEU A 216 -2.38 -31.83 3.91
CA LEU A 216 -3.69 -32.36 3.50
C LEU A 216 -3.91 -33.81 3.96
N ASP A 217 -2.84 -34.58 4.19
CA ASP A 217 -2.95 -35.99 4.52
C ASP A 217 -3.19 -36.26 6.02
N LEU A 218 -3.14 -35.25 6.91
CA LEU A 218 -2.98 -35.52 8.35
C LEU A 218 -4.18 -35.26 9.29
N VAL A 219 -5.17 -34.38 9.02
CA VAL A 219 -6.22 -34.10 10.04
C VAL A 219 -7.60 -33.70 9.46
N PRO A 220 -8.61 -34.59 9.47
CA PRO A 220 -9.95 -34.32 8.94
C PRO A 220 -10.81 -33.33 9.76
N VAL A 221 -10.42 -32.95 10.98
CA VAL A 221 -11.22 -32.08 11.88
C VAL A 221 -10.67 -30.65 12.04
N ALA A 222 -9.36 -30.44 11.81
CA ALA A 222 -8.70 -29.11 11.92
C ALA A 222 -8.39 -28.45 10.56
N GLY A 223 -8.86 -29.04 9.45
CA GLY A 223 -8.45 -28.65 8.09
C GLY A 223 -8.74 -27.19 7.71
N TRP A 224 -9.79 -26.57 8.25
CA TRP A 224 -10.13 -25.17 7.94
C TRP A 224 -9.16 -24.16 8.58
N ALA A 225 -8.75 -24.40 9.83
CA ALA A 225 -7.79 -23.55 10.53
C ALA A 225 -6.40 -23.67 9.90
N VAL A 226 -6.00 -24.90 9.55
CA VAL A 226 -4.75 -25.17 8.83
C VAL A 226 -4.75 -24.51 7.45
N LYS A 227 -5.84 -24.64 6.67
CA LYS A 227 -5.98 -23.96 5.38
C LYS A 227 -5.87 -22.43 5.51
N GLY A 228 -6.53 -21.85 6.51
CA GLY A 228 -6.44 -20.42 6.79
C GLY A 228 -5.01 -19.98 7.13
N ALA A 229 -4.32 -20.74 7.99
CA ALA A 229 -2.93 -20.47 8.37
C ALA A 229 -1.97 -20.58 7.17
N VAL A 230 -2.10 -21.62 6.34
CA VAL A 230 -1.29 -21.80 5.13
C VAL A 230 -1.55 -20.67 4.13
N ALA A 231 -2.80 -20.28 3.91
CA ALA A 231 -3.14 -19.16 3.03
C ALA A 231 -2.60 -17.82 3.55
N TYR A 232 -2.65 -17.59 4.87
CA TYR A 232 -2.04 -16.43 5.50
C TYR A 232 -0.53 -16.39 5.24
N ALA A 233 0.18 -17.47 5.60
CA ALA A 233 1.62 -17.57 5.51
C ALA A 233 2.10 -17.48 4.05
N GLY A 234 1.46 -18.19 3.13
CA GLY A 234 1.79 -18.13 1.70
C GLY A 234 1.60 -16.74 1.11
N THR A 235 0.56 -16.01 1.54
CA THR A 235 0.33 -14.63 1.08
C THR A 235 1.34 -13.66 1.68
N ARG A 236 1.75 -13.83 2.95
CA ARG A 236 2.82 -13.05 3.56
C ARG A 236 4.15 -13.24 2.85
N ALA A 237 4.56 -14.49 2.67
CA ALA A 237 5.81 -14.84 2.00
C ALA A 237 5.87 -14.29 0.56
N LEU A 238 4.77 -14.42 -0.19
CA LEU A 238 4.66 -13.85 -1.54
C LEU A 238 4.81 -12.33 -1.53
N GLY A 239 4.13 -11.65 -0.61
CA GLY A 239 4.19 -10.21 -0.48
C GLY A 239 5.58 -9.70 -0.11
N GLU A 240 6.24 -10.34 0.85
CA GLU A 240 7.60 -10.01 1.28
C GLU A 240 8.62 -10.26 0.15
N ALA A 241 8.47 -11.36 -0.59
CA ALA A 241 9.27 -11.62 -1.78
C ALA A 241 9.06 -10.54 -2.86
N ALA A 242 7.82 -10.08 -3.07
CA ALA A 242 7.53 -9.00 -4.00
C ALA A 242 8.19 -7.69 -3.57
N VAL A 243 8.12 -7.31 -2.29
CA VAL A 243 8.78 -6.11 -1.75
C VAL A 243 10.29 -6.17 -2.00
N GLN A 244 10.93 -7.30 -1.74
CA GLN A 244 12.36 -7.47 -2.00
C GLN A 244 12.68 -7.38 -3.50
N TRP A 245 11.87 -8.03 -4.35
CA TRP A 245 12.05 -8.06 -5.80
C TRP A 245 11.96 -6.68 -6.45
N PHE A 246 10.97 -5.87 -6.05
CA PHE A 246 10.79 -4.50 -6.58
C PHE A 246 11.70 -3.49 -5.87
N GLY A 247 12.02 -3.70 -4.59
CA GLY A 247 12.98 -2.89 -3.85
C GLY A 247 14.40 -2.99 -4.40
N ALA A 248 14.84 -4.19 -4.78
CA ALA A 248 16.18 -4.39 -5.38
C ALA A 248 16.36 -3.69 -6.74
N ARG A 249 15.26 -3.40 -7.45
CA ARG A 249 15.28 -2.66 -8.72
C ARG A 249 15.31 -1.14 -8.53
N HIS A 250 14.98 -0.67 -7.33
CA HIS A 250 14.95 0.74 -6.96
C HIS A 250 15.67 0.90 -5.62
N PRO A 251 17.00 0.64 -5.55
CA PRO A 251 17.75 0.93 -4.34
C PRO A 251 17.53 2.40 -3.97
N ALA A 252 17.30 2.67 -2.69
CA ALA A 252 17.09 4.03 -2.19
C ALA A 252 18.32 4.90 -2.53
N GLY A 253 18.29 5.57 -3.70
CA GLY A 253 19.47 6.27 -4.20
C GLY A 253 19.47 6.70 -5.67
N ASP A 254 18.64 6.16 -6.57
CA ASP A 254 18.76 6.57 -7.98
C ASP A 254 18.04 7.88 -8.30
N ALA A 255 18.89 8.89 -8.52
CA ALA A 255 18.61 10.25 -8.86
C ALA A 255 17.98 10.40 -10.24
N GLY A 256 16.78 11.00 -10.28
CA GLY A 256 16.21 11.68 -11.45
C GLY A 256 15.90 10.80 -12.67
N PRO A 257 15.09 11.28 -13.62
CA PRO A 257 14.87 10.58 -14.87
C PRO A 257 16.19 10.55 -15.65
N THR A 258 16.78 9.37 -15.85
CA THR A 258 17.88 9.19 -16.80
C THR A 258 17.36 9.57 -18.20
N PRO A 259 17.94 10.56 -18.90
CA PRO A 259 17.56 10.84 -20.27
C PRO A 259 17.88 9.63 -21.14
N ARG A 260 16.89 9.16 -21.92
CA ARG A 260 17.13 8.14 -22.94
C ARG A 260 18.22 8.65 -23.90
N PRO A 261 19.31 7.92 -24.14
CA PRO A 261 20.27 8.30 -25.16
C PRO A 261 19.67 8.01 -26.53
N GLY A 262 19.33 9.06 -27.29
CA GLY A 262 18.88 8.91 -28.67
C GLY A 262 17.95 10.00 -29.18
N ALA A 263 18.48 11.20 -29.39
CA ALA A 263 18.04 12.11 -30.46
C ALA A 263 19.14 13.16 -30.67
N THR A 264 20.16 12.79 -31.43
CA THR A 264 21.03 13.76 -32.09
C THR A 264 20.18 14.68 -32.95
N SER A 265 20.05 15.94 -32.55
CA SER A 265 19.56 17.01 -33.42
C SER A 265 20.73 17.50 -34.28
N PRO A 266 20.65 17.47 -35.62
CA PRO A 266 21.62 18.18 -36.43
C PRO A 266 21.32 19.68 -36.38
N ALA A 267 22.30 20.44 -35.90
CA ALA A 267 22.32 21.89 -36.05
C ALA A 267 22.35 22.24 -37.55
N ALA A 268 21.36 23.01 -37.99
CA ALA A 268 21.42 23.75 -39.25
C ALA A 268 22.32 24.98 -39.08
N PRO A 269 22.88 25.47 -40.18
CA PRO A 269 22.48 26.80 -40.64
C PRO A 269 21.58 26.74 -41.87
#